data_AF-A0A9D2MGS9-F1
#
_entry.id   AF-A0A9D2MGS9-F1
#
_cell.length_a   1.000
_cell.length_b   1.000
_cell.length_c   1.000
_cell.angle_alpha   90.00
_cell.angle_beta   90.00
_cell.angle_gamma   90.00
#
_symmetry.space_group_name_H-M   'P 1'
#
loop_
_entity.id
_entity.type
_entity.pdbx_description
1 polymer ?
#
loop_
_entity_poly.entity_id
_entity_poly.type
_entity_poly.pdbx_seq_one_letter_code
_entity_poly.pdbx_strand_id
1 'polypeptide(L)'
;DTHTAVAFHVAEARRRAGVPMVVLSTASPFKFPRSVLAALGQSAPENDFEAMQALEEATGRPAPASLAALRTRPERFDAVIDPAGIAAVALGYQA
;
A
#
# COMPACT_ATOMS: atom_id res chain seq x y z
N ASP A 1 -3.20 4.62 -5.58
CA ASP A 1 -2.00 4.57 -4.72
C ASP A 1 -0.83 5.20 -5.48
N THR A 2 0.34 5.31 -4.86
CA THR A 2 1.51 5.96 -5.46
C THR A 2 2.03 5.25 -6.72
N HIS A 3 1.98 3.91 -6.79
CA HIS A 3 2.42 3.14 -7.97
C HIS A 3 1.51 3.43 -9.16
N THR A 4 0.19 3.40 -8.93
CA THR A 4 -0.80 3.71 -9.97
C THR A 4 -0.72 5.17 -10.41
N ALA A 5 -0.43 6.10 -9.50
CA ALA A 5 -0.24 7.52 -9.83
C ALA A 5 0.95 7.74 -10.78
N VAL A 6 2.08 7.06 -10.55
CA VAL A 6 3.24 7.09 -11.46
C VAL A 6 2.87 6.57 -12.85
N ALA A 7 2.14 5.44 -12.91
CA ALA A 7 1.70 4.87 -14.18
C ALA A 7 0.75 5.81 -14.94
N PHE A 8 -0.22 6.44 -14.24
CA PHE A 8 -1.14 7.42 -14.82
C PHE A 8 -0.40 8.65 -15.34
N HIS A 9 0.57 9.17 -14.59
CA HIS A 9 1.35 10.34 -15.02
C HIS A 9 2.04 10.09 -16.36
N VAL A 10 2.69 8.94 -16.52
CA VAL A 10 3.35 8.57 -17.79
C VAL A 10 2.31 8.28 -18.88
N ALA A 11 1.19 7.64 -18.54
CA ALA A 11 0.12 7.34 -19.48
C ALA A 11 -0.45 8.61 -20.12
N GLU A 12 -0.74 9.64 -19.32
CA GLU A 12 -1.20 10.95 -19.78
C GLU A 12 -0.18 11.61 -20.71
N ALA A 13 1.10 11.64 -20.31
CA ALA A 13 2.18 12.25 -21.10
C ALA A 13 2.49 11.51 -22.42
N ARG A 14 2.10 10.23 -22.54
CA ARG A 14 2.44 9.37 -23.69
C ARG A 14 1.22 8.88 -24.47
N ARG A 15 0.03 9.44 -24.19
CA ARG A 15 -1.21 9.08 -24.88
C ARG A 15 -1.09 9.34 -26.38
N ARG A 16 -1.58 8.39 -27.19
CA ARG A 16 -1.59 8.48 -28.66
C ARG A 16 -3.02 8.38 -29.17
N ALA A 17 -3.38 9.25 -30.11
CA ALA A 17 -4.69 9.23 -30.74
C ALA A 17 -4.95 7.87 -31.42
N GLY A 18 -6.12 7.30 -31.18
CA GLY A 18 -6.52 6.01 -31.76
C GLY A 18 -5.88 4.76 -31.15
N VAL A 19 -4.98 4.88 -30.15
CA VAL A 19 -4.32 3.73 -29.51
C VAL A 19 -4.87 3.52 -28.10
N PRO A 20 -5.53 2.38 -27.80
CA PRO A 20 -5.98 2.09 -26.44
C PRO A 20 -4.79 1.84 -25.51
N MET A 21 -4.90 2.32 -24.28
CA MET A 21 -3.90 2.14 -23.23
C MET A 21 -4.60 1.69 -21.94
N VAL A 22 -3.98 0.75 -21.23
CA VAL A 22 -4.47 0.23 -19.95
C VAL A 22 -3.45 0.55 -18.87
N VAL A 23 -3.91 1.17 -17.78
CA VAL A 23 -3.11 1.37 -16.57
C VAL A 23 -3.50 0.30 -15.55
N LEU A 24 -2.51 -0.45 -15.07
CA LEU A 24 -2.72 -1.46 -14.04
C LEU A 24 -2.66 -0.80 -12.65
N SER A 25 -3.76 -0.87 -11.92
CA SER A 25 -3.81 -0.43 -10.52
C SER A 25 -3.24 -1.51 -9.62
N THR A 26 -1.93 -1.47 -9.37
CA THR A 26 -1.17 -2.59 -8.77
C THR A 26 -1.36 -2.73 -7.26
N ALA A 27 -1.93 -1.73 -6.60
CA ALA A 27 -2.17 -1.73 -5.17
C ALA A 27 -3.44 -0.97 -4.79
N SER A 28 -4.07 -1.38 -3.69
CA SER A 28 -5.11 -0.57 -3.04
C SER A 28 -4.50 0.72 -2.47
N PRO A 29 -5.18 1.89 -2.58
CA PRO A 29 -4.79 3.12 -1.88
C PRO A 29 -4.65 2.93 -0.36
N PHE A 30 -5.42 2.04 0.24
CA PHE A 30 -5.38 1.73 1.68
C PHE A 30 -4.08 1.03 2.13
N LYS A 31 -3.22 0.59 1.21
CA LYS A 31 -1.86 0.13 1.56
C LYS A 31 -0.87 1.28 1.79
N PHE A 32 -1.24 2.51 1.40
CA PHE A 32 -0.40 3.70 1.51
C PHE A 32 -1.24 4.91 2.02
N PRO A 33 -1.97 4.75 3.13
CA PRO A 33 -3.04 5.70 3.49
C PRO A 33 -2.50 7.11 3.74
N ARG A 34 -1.31 7.22 4.37
CA ARG A 34 -0.66 8.50 4.65
C ARG A 34 -0.31 9.28 3.38
N SER A 35 0.34 8.62 2.42
CA SER A 35 0.70 9.25 1.14
C SER A 35 -0.53 9.67 0.35
N VAL A 36 -1.60 8.87 0.40
CA VAL A 36 -2.85 9.17 -0.30
C VAL A 36 -3.56 10.36 0.36
N LEU A 37 -3.66 10.40 1.70
CA LEU A 37 -4.23 11.54 2.44
C LEU A 37 -3.48 12.83 2.13
N ALA A 38 -2.15 12.83 2.19
CA ALA A 38 -1.33 14.00 1.87
C ALA A 38 -1.58 14.49 0.43
N ALA A 39 -1.69 13.58 -0.54
CA ALA A 39 -2.01 13.93 -1.93
C ALA A 39 -3.44 14.49 -2.11
N LEU A 40 -4.37 14.14 -1.23
CA LEU A 40 -5.72 14.69 -1.17
C LEU A 40 -5.80 16.00 -0.36
N GLY A 41 -4.67 16.55 0.08
CA GLY A 41 -4.60 17.77 0.88
C GLY A 41 -5.09 17.60 2.33
N GLN A 42 -5.19 16.37 2.81
CA GLN A 42 -5.59 16.05 4.18
C GLN A 42 -4.35 15.92 5.09
N SER A 43 -4.54 16.12 6.40
CA SER A 43 -3.55 15.69 7.38
C SER A 43 -3.48 14.16 7.43
N ALA A 44 -2.27 13.63 7.61
CA ALA A 44 -2.04 12.19 7.70
C ALA A 44 -1.52 11.85 9.10
N PRO A 45 -2.28 11.08 9.91
CA PRO A 45 -1.79 10.52 11.17
C PRO A 45 -0.52 9.67 10.95
N GLU A 46 0.35 9.61 11.95
CA GLU A 46 1.56 8.77 11.89
C GLU A 46 1.24 7.27 11.93
N ASN A 47 0.19 6.88 12.67
CA ASN A 47 -0.27 5.50 12.74
C ASN A 47 -1.03 5.12 11.47
N ASP A 48 -0.60 4.06 10.80
CA ASP A 48 -1.19 3.65 9.52
C ASP A 48 -2.66 3.19 9.64
N PHE A 49 -3.10 2.63 10.76
CA PHE A 49 -4.50 2.26 10.96
C PHE A 49 -5.41 3.47 11.17
N GLU A 50 -4.92 4.49 11.87
CA GLU A 50 -5.62 5.77 12.01
C GLU A 50 -5.67 6.52 10.68
N ALA A 51 -4.57 6.54 9.94
CA ALA A 51 -4.53 7.09 8.58
C ALA A 51 -5.47 6.33 7.63
N MET A 52 -5.58 5.00 7.79
CA MET A 52 -6.53 4.20 7.02
C MET A 52 -7.98 4.62 7.31
N GLN A 53 -8.33 4.81 8.58
CA GLN A 53 -9.66 5.28 8.99
C GLN A 53 -9.95 6.70 8.45
N ALA A 54 -9.00 7.63 8.58
CA ALA A 54 -9.15 8.97 8.01
C ALA A 54 -9.30 8.94 6.47
N LEU A 55 -8.66 7.98 5.79
CA LEU A 55 -8.85 7.79 4.35
C LEU A 55 -10.24 7.23 4.01
N GLU A 56 -10.82 6.36 4.84
CA GLU A 56 -12.21 5.92 4.66
C GLU A 56 -13.16 7.12 4.75
N GLU A 57 -12.99 7.95 5.78
CA GLU A 57 -13.79 9.16 6.00
C GLU A 57 -13.67 10.15 4.84
N ALA A 58 -12.45 10.44 4.39
CA ALA A 58 -12.19 11.37 3.29
C ALA A 58 -12.72 10.90 1.93
N THR A 59 -12.84 9.59 1.71
CA THR A 59 -13.22 9.01 0.41
C THR A 59 -14.61 8.39 0.38
N GLY A 60 -15.24 8.18 1.53
CA GLY A 60 -16.49 7.43 1.66
C GLY A 60 -16.38 5.95 1.25
N ARG A 61 -15.17 5.40 1.18
CA ARG A 61 -14.91 4.01 0.77
C ARG A 61 -14.40 3.20 1.97
N PRO A 62 -14.93 2.00 2.22
CA PRO A 62 -14.40 1.16 3.28
C PRO A 62 -13.03 0.59 2.90
N ALA A 63 -12.17 0.46 3.90
CA ALA A 63 -10.91 -0.24 3.82
C ALA A 63 -11.16 -1.73 3.55
N PRO A 64 -10.32 -2.38 2.73
CA PRO A 64 -10.43 -3.82 2.51
C PRO A 64 -10.38 -4.60 3.83
N ALA A 65 -11.29 -5.57 3.99
CA ALA A 65 -11.40 -6.36 5.22
C ALA A 65 -10.09 -7.07 5.60
N SER A 66 -9.29 -7.48 4.60
CA SER A 66 -7.97 -8.08 4.83
C SER A 66 -6.96 -7.15 5.49
N LEU A 67 -7.04 -5.83 5.22
CA LEU A 67 -6.20 -4.82 5.86
C LEU A 67 -6.78 -4.39 7.20
N ALA A 68 -8.11 -4.16 7.27
CA ALA A 68 -8.80 -3.79 8.50
C ALA A 68 -8.59 -4.81 9.63
N ALA A 69 -8.61 -6.11 9.30
CA ALA A 69 -8.39 -7.18 10.26
C ALA A 69 -6.98 -7.22 10.85
N LEU A 70 -5.97 -6.55 10.25
CA LEU A 70 -4.61 -6.53 10.79
C LEU A 70 -4.52 -5.73 12.09
N ARG A 71 -5.41 -4.76 12.32
CA ARG A 71 -5.39 -3.89 13.52
C ARG A 71 -5.46 -4.68 14.83
N THR A 72 -6.11 -5.84 14.81
CA THR A 72 -6.33 -6.69 16.00
C THR A 72 -5.48 -7.96 15.99
N ARG A 73 -4.68 -8.19 14.95
CA ARG A 73 -3.84 -9.40 14.85
C ARG A 73 -2.51 -9.15 15.55
N PRO A 74 -1.99 -10.16 16.29
CA PRO A 74 -0.66 -10.06 16.83
C PRO A 74 0.38 -10.08 15.72
N GLU A 75 1.47 -9.33 15.92
CA GLU A 75 2.66 -9.45 15.09
C GLU A 75 3.24 -10.86 15.24
N ARG A 76 3.49 -11.53 14.11
CA ARG A 76 4.00 -12.91 14.09
C ARG A 76 5.52 -12.99 14.00
N PHE A 77 6.15 -12.00 13.38
CA PHE A 77 7.56 -12.02 13.02
C PHE A 77 8.25 -10.80 13.61
N ASP A 78 8.94 -11.00 14.73
CA ASP A 78 9.66 -9.98 15.50
C ASP A 78 11.20 -10.13 15.41
N ALA A 79 11.67 -11.16 14.72
CA ALA A 79 13.09 -11.44 14.54
C ALA A 79 13.71 -10.64 13.38
N VAL A 80 14.86 -10.03 13.62
CA VAL A 80 15.71 -9.40 12.60
C VAL A 80 16.87 -10.35 12.26
N ILE A 81 17.04 -10.64 10.97
CA ILE A 81 18.08 -11.54 10.47
C ILE A 81 19.12 -10.72 9.71
N ASP A 82 20.39 -10.88 10.07
CA ASP A 82 21.49 -10.29 9.29
C ASP A 82 21.50 -10.86 7.86
N PRO A 83 21.79 -10.05 6.82
CA PRO A 83 21.84 -10.53 5.44
C PRO A 83 22.66 -11.81 5.23
N ALA A 84 23.78 -11.97 5.93
CA ALA A 84 24.61 -13.18 5.83
C ALA A 84 23.94 -14.43 6.42
N GLY A 85 23.00 -14.26 7.35
CA GLY A 85 22.26 -15.33 8.02
C GLY A 85 20.98 -15.79 7.31
N ILE A 86 20.49 -15.04 6.30
CA ILE A 86 19.20 -15.31 5.65
C ILE A 86 19.12 -16.75 5.12
N ALA A 87 20.17 -17.24 4.44
CA ALA A 87 20.17 -18.58 3.85
C ALA A 87 20.03 -19.68 4.92
N ALA A 88 20.77 -19.56 6.02
CA ALA A 88 20.71 -20.53 7.11
C ALA A 88 19.33 -20.57 7.77
N VAL A 89 18.74 -19.40 8.05
CA VAL A 89 17.40 -19.31 8.66
C VAL A 89 16.32 -19.83 7.73
N ALA A 90 16.35 -19.44 6.44
CA ALA A 90 15.36 -19.87 5.46
C ALA A 90 15.39 -21.39 5.22
N LEU A 91 16.59 -21.99 5.19
CA LEU A 91 16.75 -23.43 4.98
C LEU A 91 16.53 -24.25 6.25
N GLY A 92 16.72 -23.66 7.43
CA GLY A 92 16.50 -24.29 8.73
C GLY A 92 15.07 -24.22 9.25
N TYR A 93 14.18 -23.46 8.59
CA TYR A 93 12.80 -23.28 9.02
C TYR A 93 11.99 -24.57 8.80
N GLN A 94 11.87 -25.42 9.83
CA GLN A 94 10.88 -26.49 9.85
C GLN A 94 9.55 -25.92 10.36
N ALA A 95 8.46 -26.24 9.65
CA ALA A 95 7.12 -25.66 9.83
C ALA A 95 6.47 -26.01 11.17
#